data_AF-A0A7Y2IR02-F1
#
_entry.id   AF-A0A7Y2IR02-F1
#
_cell.length_a   1.000
_cell.length_b   1.000
_cell.length_c   1.000
_cell.angle_alpha   90.00
_cell.angle_beta   90.00
_cell.angle_gamma   90.00
#
_symmetry.space_group_name_H-M   'P 1'
#
loop_
_entity.id
_entity.type
_entity.pdbx_description
1 polymer ?
#
loop_
_entity_poly.entity_id
_entity_poly.type
_entity_poly.pdbx_seq_one_letter_code
_entity_poly.pdbx_strand_id
1 'polypeptide(L)'
;MSELPELITEFVDLSKAYLKQETIEPAKRLGRFAGFSIGAAVAFALAALFGGIALLRLLLDVLPEGPYWTVLGYVLAAVALALLAGILVAMTKSSLAKKEKVV
;
A
#
# COMPACT_ATOMS: atom_id res chain seq x y z
N MET A 1 -26.14 -31.83 -43.04
CA MET A 1 -26.39 -30.37 -42.88
C MET A 1 -26.55 -29.98 -41.40
N SER A 2 -25.96 -30.75 -40.48
CA SER A 2 -26.12 -30.60 -39.02
C SER A 2 -24.85 -30.08 -38.33
N GLU A 3 -23.79 -29.80 -39.07
CA GLU A 3 -22.47 -29.48 -38.52
C GLU A 3 -22.29 -27.99 -38.19
N LEU A 4 -23.10 -27.12 -38.79
CA LEU A 4 -23.12 -25.69 -38.46
C LEU A 4 -23.49 -25.40 -36.99
N PRO A 5 -24.57 -25.98 -36.42
CA PRO A 5 -24.88 -25.75 -35.01
C PRO A 5 -23.83 -26.36 -34.07
N GLU A 6 -23.23 -27.48 -34.44
CA GLU A 6 -22.20 -28.16 -33.64
C GLU A 6 -20.90 -27.33 -33.59
N LEU A 7 -20.45 -26.81 -34.73
CA LEU A 7 -19.28 -25.94 -34.85
C LEU A 7 -19.44 -24.62 -34.10
N ILE A 8 -20.64 -24.02 -34.14
CA ILE A 8 -20.95 -22.81 -33.37
C ILE A 8 -20.89 -23.10 -31.87
N THR A 9 -21.36 -24.28 -31.45
CA THR A 9 -21.34 -24.68 -30.03
C THR A 9 -19.92 -24.89 -29.55
N GLU A 10 -19.07 -25.58 -30.33
CA GLU A 10 -17.65 -25.74 -30.04
C GLU A 10 -16.90 -24.40 -29.99
N PHE A 11 -17.16 -23.49 -30.94
CA PHE A 11 -16.53 -22.17 -30.96
C PHE A 11 -16.91 -21.33 -29.74
N VAL A 12 -18.18 -21.38 -29.33
CA VAL A 12 -18.66 -20.70 -28.12
C VAL A 12 -18.02 -21.30 -26.86
N ASP A 13 -17.89 -22.62 -26.78
CA ASP A 13 -17.24 -23.27 -25.65
C ASP A 13 -15.73 -22.98 -25.58
N LEU A 14 -15.02 -22.96 -26.71
CA LEU A 14 -13.63 -22.54 -26.80
C LEU A 14 -13.44 -21.08 -26.38
N SER A 15 -14.32 -20.18 -26.84
CA SER A 15 -14.28 -18.76 -26.48
C SER A 15 -14.52 -18.55 -24.97
N LYS A 16 -15.48 -19.27 -24.38
CA LYS A 16 -15.72 -19.26 -22.93
C LYS A 16 -14.54 -19.83 -22.16
N ALA A 17 -13.93 -20.91 -22.64
CA ALA A 17 -12.77 -21.52 -22.00
C ALA A 17 -11.56 -20.58 -21.98
N TYR A 18 -11.32 -19.87 -23.08
CA TYR A 18 -10.26 -18.86 -23.19
C TYR A 18 -10.48 -17.68 -22.25
N LEU A 19 -11.68 -17.10 -22.25
CA LEU A 19 -12.04 -16.04 -21.30
C LEU A 19 -11.87 -16.53 -19.86
N LYS A 20 -12.25 -17.78 -19.57
CA LYS A 20 -12.06 -18.34 -18.23
C LYS A 20 -10.58 -18.46 -17.84
N GLN A 21 -9.72 -18.90 -18.75
CA GLN A 21 -8.27 -19.01 -18.50
C GLN A 21 -7.60 -17.64 -18.39
N GLU A 22 -7.86 -16.75 -19.34
CA GLU A 22 -7.26 -15.42 -19.36
C GLU A 22 -7.79 -14.49 -18.28
N THR A 23 -8.96 -14.75 -17.68
CA THR A 23 -9.53 -13.84 -16.67
C THR A 23 -9.46 -14.38 -15.25
N ILE A 24 -9.68 -15.68 -15.01
CA ILE A 24 -9.75 -16.20 -13.64
C ILE A 24 -8.38 -16.27 -12.98
N GLU A 25 -7.35 -16.68 -13.71
CA GLU A 25 -6.01 -16.76 -13.15
C GLU A 25 -5.44 -15.39 -12.75
N PRO A 26 -5.53 -14.33 -13.59
CA PRO A 26 -5.14 -12.99 -13.18
C PRO A 26 -6.07 -12.40 -12.11
N ALA A 27 -7.38 -12.66 -12.14
CA ALA A 27 -8.28 -12.19 -11.09
C ALA A 27 -7.92 -12.78 -9.71
N LYS A 28 -7.56 -14.07 -9.65
CA LYS A 28 -7.11 -14.73 -8.41
C LYS A 28 -5.78 -14.17 -7.92
N ARG A 29 -4.83 -13.87 -8.83
CA ARG A 29 -3.56 -13.21 -8.49
C ARG A 29 -3.79 -11.79 -7.97
N LEU A 30 -4.67 -11.03 -8.61
CA LEU A 30 -5.03 -9.67 -8.21
C LEU A 30 -5.71 -9.66 -6.83
N GLY A 31 -6.64 -10.58 -6.58
CA GLY A 31 -7.32 -10.72 -5.29
C GLY A 31 -6.36 -11.07 -4.15
N ARG A 32 -5.40 -11.98 -4.40
CA ARG A 32 -4.35 -12.29 -3.42
C ARG A 32 -3.47 -11.07 -3.12
N PHE A 33 -3.02 -10.38 -4.17
CA PHE A 33 -2.18 -9.18 -4.04
C PHE A 33 -2.91 -8.05 -3.32
N ALA A 34 -4.19 -7.81 -3.64
CA ALA A 34 -5.03 -6.85 -2.94
C ALA A 34 -5.17 -7.21 -1.46
N GLY A 35 -5.39 -8.48 -1.13
CA GLY A 35 -5.43 -8.96 0.26
C GLY A 35 -4.14 -8.66 1.03
N PHE A 36 -2.97 -8.96 0.43
CA PHE A 36 -1.68 -8.62 1.03
C PHE A 36 -1.45 -7.11 1.14
N SER A 37 -1.92 -6.32 0.16
CA SER A 37 -1.80 -4.86 0.18
C SER A 37 -2.63 -4.23 1.28
N ILE A 38 -3.86 -4.74 1.51
CA ILE A 38 -4.71 -4.30 2.62
C ILE A 38 -4.08 -4.68 3.96
N GLY A 39 -3.59 -5.91 4.09
CA GLY A 39 -2.88 -6.34 5.31
C GLY A 39 -1.66 -5.49 5.61
N ALA A 40 -0.84 -5.21 4.60
CA ALA A 40 0.30 -4.30 4.72
C ALA A 40 -0.14 -2.89 5.10
N ALA A 41 -1.18 -2.34 4.45
CA ALA A 41 -1.69 -1.00 4.75
C ALA A 41 -2.14 -0.88 6.22
N VAL A 42 -2.84 -1.89 6.75
CA VAL A 42 -3.26 -1.92 8.16
C VAL A 42 -2.05 -1.98 9.09
N ALA A 43 -1.08 -2.85 8.79
CA ALA A 43 0.14 -2.96 9.60
C ALA A 43 0.95 -1.64 9.60
N PHE A 44 1.09 -0.99 8.46
CA PHE A 44 1.74 0.31 8.34
C PHE A 44 0.97 1.43 9.03
N ALA A 45 -0.36 1.42 8.98
CA ALA A 45 -1.19 2.38 9.70
C ALA A 45 -0.99 2.25 11.22
N LEU A 46 -0.97 1.02 11.74
CA LEU A 46 -0.67 0.77 13.16
C LEU A 46 0.74 1.19 13.52
N ALA A 47 1.73 0.87 12.69
CA ALA A 47 3.12 1.28 12.92
C ALA A 47 3.27 2.80 12.96
N ALA A 48 2.60 3.54 12.06
CA ALA A 48 2.60 4.99 12.05
C ALA A 48 1.92 5.57 13.30
N LEU A 49 0.80 4.99 13.73
CA LEU A 49 0.08 5.43 14.94
C LEU A 49 0.93 5.23 16.19
N PHE A 50 1.38 4.00 16.43
CA PHE A 50 2.21 3.69 17.61
C PHE A 50 3.56 4.41 17.57
N GLY A 51 4.18 4.50 16.39
CA GLY A 51 5.43 5.24 16.20
C GLY A 51 5.28 6.73 16.52
N GLY A 52 4.17 7.36 16.12
CA GLY A 52 3.91 8.76 16.45
C GLY A 52 3.67 9.01 17.93
N ILE A 53 2.91 8.14 18.59
CA ILE A 53 2.70 8.22 20.04
C ILE A 53 4.02 8.00 20.79
N ALA A 54 4.82 7.01 20.40
CA ALA A 54 6.11 6.71 21.02
C ALA A 54 7.09 7.87 20.85
N LEU A 55 7.16 8.47 19.65
CA LEU A 55 8.01 9.63 19.37
C LEU A 55 7.61 10.83 20.25
N LEU A 56 6.31 11.14 20.32
CA LEU A 56 5.81 12.21 21.16
C LEU A 56 6.17 11.97 22.62
N ARG A 57 6.00 10.74 23.11
CA ARG A 57 6.26 10.40 24.51
C ARG A 57 7.74 10.48 24.86
N LEU A 58 8.62 9.89 24.04
CA LEU A 58 10.07 10.01 24.19
C LEU A 58 10.52 11.47 24.23
N LEU A 59 9.92 12.31 23.38
CA LEU A 59 10.30 13.70 23.30
C LEU A 59 9.85 14.51 24.53
N LEU A 60 8.67 14.21 25.06
CA LEU A 60 8.18 14.83 26.29
C LEU A 60 8.97 14.34 27.52
N ASP A 61 9.39 13.08 27.56
CA ASP A 61 10.18 12.50 28.66
C ASP A 61 11.62 13.09 28.73
N VAL A 62 12.18 13.50 27.60
CA VAL A 62 13.52 14.13 27.53
C VAL A 62 13.49 15.60 27.95
N LEU A 63 12.33 16.25 27.87
CA LEU A 63 12.20 17.70 28.06
C LEU A 63 11.91 18.04 29.54
N PRO A 64 12.45 19.16 30.07
CA PRO A 64 12.20 19.56 31.45
C PRO A 64 10.70 19.83 31.71
N GLU A 65 10.26 19.58 32.94
CA GLU A 65 8.89 19.88 33.35
C GLU A 65 8.62 21.39 33.30
N GLY A 66 7.62 21.81 32.53
CA GLY A 66 7.16 23.19 32.49
C GLY A 66 6.19 23.48 31.34
N PRO A 67 5.23 24.42 31.50
CA PRO A 67 4.20 24.69 30.50
C PRO A 67 4.76 25.07 29.13
N TYR A 68 5.84 25.86 29.11
CA TYR A 68 6.50 26.31 27.88
C TYR A 68 7.22 25.16 27.16
N TRP A 69 7.83 24.25 27.93
CA TRP A 69 8.51 23.07 27.39
C TRP A 69 7.52 22.06 26.82
N THR A 70 6.37 21.83 27.46
CA THR A 70 5.34 20.94 26.92
C THR A 70 4.82 21.42 25.56
N VAL A 71 4.57 22.73 25.42
CA VAL A 71 4.14 23.32 24.14
C VAL A 71 5.21 23.16 23.06
N LEU A 72 6.47 23.42 23.40
CA LEU A 72 7.60 23.22 22.49
C LEU A 72 7.73 21.75 22.07
N GLY A 73 7.53 20.81 22.99
CA GLY A 73 7.54 19.38 22.74
C GLY A 73 6.48 18.95 21.72
N TYR A 74 5.24 19.46 21.82
CA TYR A 74 4.20 19.18 20.83
C TYR A 74 4.54 19.73 19.44
N VAL A 75 5.04 20.97 19.37
CA VAL A 75 5.44 21.59 18.09
C VAL A 75 6.58 20.80 17.46
N LEU A 76 7.59 20.43 18.24
CA LEU A 76 8.74 19.68 17.74
C LEU A 76 8.36 18.26 17.33
N ALA A 77 7.45 17.59 18.05
CA ALA A 77 6.90 16.30 17.64
C ALA A 77 6.13 16.41 16.31
N ALA A 78 5.33 17.45 16.14
CA ALA A 78 4.60 17.69 14.89
C ALA A 78 5.56 17.91 13.70
N VAL A 79 6.63 18.69 13.90
CA VAL A 79 7.68 18.90 12.90
C VAL A 79 8.41 17.59 12.59
N ALA A 80 8.79 16.82 13.61
CA ALA A 80 9.47 15.54 13.43
C ALA A 80 8.60 14.55 12.64
N LEU A 81 7.32 14.46 12.95
CA LEU A 81 6.38 13.63 12.19
C LEU A 81 6.20 14.11 10.75
N ALA A 82 6.13 15.42 10.52
CA ALA A 82 6.04 15.99 9.17
C ALA A 82 7.30 15.67 8.34
N LEU A 83 8.49 15.78 8.95
CA LEU A 83 9.75 15.42 8.30
C LEU A 83 9.81 13.93 7.96
N LEU A 84 9.45 13.05 8.90
CA LEU A 84 9.41 11.61 8.66
C LEU A 84 8.43 11.24 7.53
N ALA A 85 7.23 11.82 7.54
CA ALA A 85 6.26 11.62 6.47
C ALA A 85 6.82 12.11 5.11
N GLY A 86 7.45 13.28 5.09
CA GLY A 86 8.10 13.83 3.89
C GLY A 86 9.20 12.92 3.34
N ILE A 87 10.05 12.37 4.20
CA ILE A 87 11.11 11.41 3.83
C ILE A 87 10.50 10.13 3.26
N LEU A 88 9.47 9.56 3.90
CA LEU A 88 8.81 8.35 3.40
C LEU A 88 8.22 8.56 1.99
N VAL A 89 7.60 9.71 1.74
CA VAL A 89 7.08 10.06 0.41
C VAL A 89 8.23 10.24 -0.59
N ALA A 90 9.32 10.91 -0.20
CA ALA A 90 10.48 11.12 -1.06
C ALA A 90 11.19 9.81 -1.42
N MET A 91 11.34 8.89 -0.46
CA MET A 91 11.89 7.55 -0.69
C MET A 91 11.03 6.75 -1.66
N THR A 92 9.71 6.83 -1.50
CA THR A 92 8.77 6.15 -2.41
C THR A 92 8.92 6.69 -3.84
N LYS A 93 8.99 8.01 -4.02
CA LYS A 93 9.23 8.63 -5.33
C LYS A 93 10.59 8.24 -5.93
N SER A 94 11.64 8.26 -5.13
CA SER A 94 13.01 7.88 -5.56
C SER A 94 13.07 6.43 -6.02
N SER A 95 12.39 5.52 -5.32
CA SER A 95 12.33 4.11 -5.71
C SER A 95 11.62 3.89 -7.05
N LEU A 96 10.61 4.70 -7.37
CA LEU A 96 9.91 4.63 -8.67
C LEU A 96 10.79 5.18 -9.80
N ALA A 97 11.45 6.33 -9.58
CA ALA A 97 12.36 6.94 -10.56
C ALA A 97 13.58 6.06 -10.86
N LYS A 98 14.07 5.28 -9.88
CA LYS A 98 15.16 4.33 -10.11
C LYS A 98 14.73 3.14 -10.96
N LYS A 99 13.48 2.71 -10.86
CA LYS A 99 12.95 1.57 -11.62
C LYS A 99 12.77 1.88 -13.11
N GLU A 100 12.42 3.13 -13.44
CA GLU A 100 12.28 3.63 -14.81
C GLU A 100 13.61 3.68 -15.58
N LYS A 101 14.74 3.87 -14.89
CA LYS A 101 16.07 3.90 -15.53
C LYS A 101 16.69 2.53 -15.81
N VAL A 102 16.06 1.46 -15.34
CA VAL A 102 16.58 0.08 -15.43
C VAL A 102 15.75 -0.77 -16.42
N VAL A 103 14.62 -0.24 -16.91
CA VAL A 103 13.80 -0.81 -17.98
C VAL A 103 14.12 -0.09 -19.29
#